data_AF-X1LQN4-F1
#
_entry.id   AF-X1LQN4-F1
#
_cell.length_a   1.000
_cell.length_b   1.000
_cell.length_c   1.000
_cell.angle_alpha   90.00
_cell.angle_beta   90.00
_cell.angle_gamma   90.00
#
_symmetry.space_group_name_H-M   'P 1'
#
loop_
_entity.id
_entity.type
_entity.pdbx_description
1 polymer ?
#
loop_
_entity_poly.entity_id
_entity_poly.type
_entity_poly.pdbx_seq_one_letter_code
_entity_poly.pdbx_strand_id
1 'polypeptide(L)'
;MASKEIIGKVKKYIEILNQSGLKIDKAFLYGSTARNEEGRDSDIDVMLVSRDFDDKSDDQTIGLIWRLTRRVDSRIEPFAVGLKRFI
;
A
#
# COMPACT_ATOMS: atom_id res chain seq x y z
N MET A 1 12.01 -0.88 -13.30
CA MET A 1 12.15 -0.46 -11.90
C MET A 1 11.34 0.81 -11.75
N ALA A 2 10.30 0.77 -10.92
CA ALA A 2 9.37 1.89 -10.70
C ALA A 2 10.10 3.23 -10.52
N SER A 3 9.46 4.31 -10.98
CA SER A 3 10.03 5.65 -10.90
C SER A 3 10.30 6.07 -9.44
N LYS A 4 11.34 6.92 -9.24
CA LYS A 4 11.68 7.47 -7.91
C LYS A 4 10.52 8.25 -7.28
N GLU A 5 9.70 8.90 -8.10
CA GLU A 5 8.52 9.63 -7.65
C GLU A 5 7.50 8.68 -7.00
N ILE A 6 7.17 7.58 -7.68
CA ILE A 6 6.22 6.58 -7.18
C ILE A 6 6.75 5.93 -5.90
N ILE A 7 8.03 5.55 -5.88
CA ILE A 7 8.65 5.02 -4.66
C ILE A 7 8.54 6.03 -3.51
N GLY A 8 8.73 7.32 -3.78
CA GLY A 8 8.56 8.38 -2.79
C GLY A 8 7.12 8.48 -2.26
N LYS A 9 6.13 8.43 -3.14
CA LYS A 9 4.70 8.43 -2.77
C LYS A 9 4.37 7.22 -1.90
N VAL A 10 4.79 6.03 -2.29
CA VAL A 10 4.52 4.80 -1.54
C VAL A 10 5.18 4.86 -0.16
N LYS A 11 6.43 5.31 -0.05
CA LYS A 11 7.09 5.51 1.25
C LYS A 11 6.32 6.46 2.17
N LYS A 12 5.87 7.61 1.64
CA LYS A 12 5.04 8.57 2.39
C LYS A 12 3.71 7.96 2.83
N TYR A 13 3.09 7.15 1.96
CA TYR A 13 1.87 6.44 2.29
C TYR A 13 2.09 5.45 3.45
N ILE A 14 3.15 4.63 3.41
CA ILE A 14 3.52 3.72 4.51
C ILE A 14 3.78 4.49 5.81
N GLU A 15 4.44 5.64 5.76
CA GLU A 15 4.66 6.47 6.94
C GLU A 15 3.34 6.94 7.57
N ILE A 16 2.38 7.39 6.77
CA ILE A 16 1.05 7.80 7.23
C ILE A 16 0.27 6.63 7.84
N LEU A 17 0.36 5.44 7.24
CA LEU A 17 -0.25 4.23 7.81
C LEU A 17 0.32 3.92 9.20
N ASN A 18 1.65 3.93 9.33
CA ASN A 18 2.33 3.71 10.61
C ASN A 18 1.95 4.76 11.67
N GLN A 19 1.85 6.04 11.29
CA GLN A 19 1.39 7.11 12.19
C GLN A 19 -0.07 6.96 12.61
N SER A 20 -0.89 6.28 11.81
CA SER A 20 -2.30 5.99 12.12
C SER A 20 -2.50 4.78 13.03
N GLY A 21 -1.42 4.10 13.42
CA GLY A 21 -1.44 2.93 14.30
C GLY A 21 -1.37 1.59 13.57
N LEU A 22 -1.33 1.56 12.23
CA LEU A 22 -1.16 0.34 11.43
C LEU A 22 0.31 0.06 11.21
N LYS A 23 0.83 -1.04 11.77
CA LYS A 23 2.25 -1.40 11.67
C LYS A 23 2.51 -2.19 10.39
N ILE A 24 3.00 -1.52 9.35
CA ILE A 24 3.34 -2.20 8.10
C ILE A 24 4.71 -2.88 8.23
N ASP A 25 4.72 -4.22 8.18
CA ASP A 25 5.94 -5.03 8.28
C ASP A 25 6.69 -5.08 6.94
N LYS A 26 5.98 -5.16 5.81
CA LYS A 26 6.56 -5.10 4.45
C LYS A 26 5.61 -4.40 3.47
N ALA A 27 6.16 -3.80 2.42
CA ALA A 27 5.39 -3.25 1.31
C ALA A 27 6.03 -3.63 -0.03
N PHE A 28 5.22 -4.03 -1.00
CA PHE A 28 5.68 -4.42 -2.34
C PHE A 28 4.92 -3.65 -3.40
N LEU A 29 5.65 -3.02 -4.31
CA LEU A 29 5.11 -2.51 -5.55
C LEU A 29 5.03 -3.64 -6.57
N TYR A 30 3.88 -3.80 -7.22
CA TYR A 30 3.67 -4.78 -8.27
C TYR A 30 2.91 -4.16 -9.44
N GLY A 31 2.33 -5.00 -10.31
CA GLY A 31 1.55 -4.52 -11.45
C GLY A 31 2.38 -3.84 -12.53
N SER A 32 1.71 -3.01 -13.33
CA SER A 32 2.32 -2.22 -14.42
C SER A 32 3.37 -1.25 -13.90
N THR A 33 3.17 -0.74 -12.67
CA THR A 33 4.08 0.19 -11.98
C THR A 33 5.46 -0.40 -11.71
N ALA A 34 5.54 -1.71 -11.44
CA ALA A 34 6.82 -2.37 -11.25
C ALA A 34 7.60 -2.52 -12.59
N ARG A 35 6.87 -2.52 -13.72
CA ARG A 35 7.38 -2.78 -15.07
C ARG A 35 7.77 -1.53 -15.86
N ASN A 36 7.58 -0.32 -15.31
CA ASN A 36 7.76 0.96 -16.02
C ASN A 36 6.82 1.12 -17.24
N GLU A 37 5.67 0.45 -17.19
CA GLU A 37 4.63 0.56 -18.20
C GLU A 37 3.52 1.53 -17.74
N GLU A 38 3.71 2.21 -16.59
CA GLU A 38 2.72 3.13 -16.04
C GLU A 38 2.54 4.41 -16.88
N GLY A 39 1.30 4.71 -17.24
CA GLY A 39 0.86 6.00 -17.76
C GLY A 39 0.49 6.97 -16.63
N ARG A 40 0.11 8.20 -16.99
CA ARG A 40 -0.27 9.23 -16.01
C ARG A 40 -1.50 8.85 -15.17
N ASP A 41 -2.39 8.03 -15.71
CA ASP A 41 -3.62 7.61 -15.06
C ASP A 41 -3.56 6.14 -14.58
N SER A 42 -2.37 5.53 -14.61
CA SER A 42 -2.20 4.16 -14.13
C SER A 42 -2.28 4.07 -12.62
N ASP A 43 -2.90 2.99 -12.17
CA ASP A 43 -2.93 2.59 -10.77
C ASP A 43 -1.51 2.30 -10.25
N ILE A 44 -1.35 2.43 -8.93
CA ILE A 44 -0.13 2.13 -8.19
C ILE A 44 -0.46 0.97 -7.24
N ASP A 45 -0.24 -0.24 -7.72
CA ASP A 45 -0.54 -1.47 -6.98
C ASP A 45 0.45 -1.69 -5.84
N VAL A 46 -0.04 -1.67 -4.59
CA VAL A 46 0.80 -1.81 -3.39
C VAL A 46 0.28 -2.93 -2.48
N MET A 47 1.07 -3.99 -2.30
CA MET A 47 0.77 -5.03 -1.33
C MET A 47 1.35 -4.63 0.02
N LEU A 48 0.48 -4.51 1.01
CA LEU A 48 0.83 -4.21 2.40
C LEU A 48 0.82 -5.51 3.19
N VAL A 49 1.95 -5.85 3.81
CA VAL A 49 2.06 -6.99 4.71
C VAL A 49 2.13 -6.49 6.15
N SER A 50 1.22 -6.97 6.98
CA SER A 50 1.18 -6.61 8.41
C SER A 50 0.57 -7.73 9.24
N ARG A 51 1.05 -7.87 10.48
CA ARG A 51 0.38 -8.66 11.53
C ARG A 51 -1.03 -8.16 11.85
N ASP A 52 -1.28 -6.86 11.65
CA ASP A 52 -2.60 -6.25 11.89
C ASP A 52 -3.66 -6.77 10.89
N PHE A 53 -3.26 -7.53 9.86
CA PHE A 53 -4.16 -8.16 8.90
C PHE A 53 -4.33 -9.68 9.09
N ASP A 54 -3.70 -10.29 10.09
CA ASP A 54 -3.68 -11.76 10.28
C ASP A 54 -5.04 -12.34 10.70
N ASP A 55 -5.78 -11.65 11.57
CA ASP A 55 -7.01 -12.16 12.18
C ASP A 55 -8.26 -11.66 11.43
N LYS A 56 -8.15 -11.55 10.10
CA LYS A 56 -9.02 -10.86 9.14
C LYS A 56 -9.00 -9.35 9.34
N SER A 57 -8.50 -8.63 8.34
CA SER A 57 -8.67 -7.18 8.25
C SER A 57 -10.16 -6.84 8.31
N ASP A 58 -10.58 -6.18 9.39
CA ASP A 58 -11.95 -5.68 9.50
C ASP A 58 -12.22 -4.55 8.49
N ASP A 59 -13.51 -4.28 8.22
CA ASP A 59 -13.92 -3.24 7.27
C ASP A 59 -13.39 -1.85 7.66
N GLN A 60 -13.12 -1.62 8.95
CA GLN A 60 -12.55 -0.35 9.42
C GLN A 60 -11.10 -0.21 9.01
N THR A 61 -10.30 -1.26 9.15
CA THR A 61 -8.89 -1.31 8.78
C THR A 61 -8.72 -1.20 7.27
N ILE A 62 -9.53 -1.95 6.51
CA ILE A 62 -9.57 -1.83 5.05
C ILE A 62 -10.02 -0.41 4.65
N GLY A 63 -11.10 0.10 5.24
CA GLY A 63 -11.55 1.47 4.99
C GLY A 63 -10.48 2.52 5.31
N LEU A 64 -9.67 2.30 6.36
CA LEU A 64 -8.59 3.19 6.77
C LEU A 64 -7.47 3.23 5.73
N ILE A 65 -6.96 2.08 5.28
CA ILE A 65 -5.86 2.04 4.30
C ILE A 65 -6.28 2.71 2.98
N TRP A 66 -7.52 2.47 2.52
CA TRP A 66 -8.09 3.12 1.33
C TRP A 66 -8.34 4.61 1.53
N ARG A 67 -8.83 5.03 2.69
CA ARG A 67 -9.05 6.45 2.99
C ARG A 67 -7.75 7.25 2.97
N LEU A 68 -6.66 6.65 3.44
CA LEU A 68 -5.37 7.33 3.59
C LEU A 68 -4.61 7.49 2.26
N THR A 69 -4.96 6.75 1.20
CA THR A 69 -4.36 6.94 -0.13
C THR A 69 -4.54 8.38 -0.62
N ARG A 70 -5.72 8.96 -0.39
CA ARG A 70 -6.06 10.35 -0.74
C ARG A 70 -5.18 11.43 -0.09
N ARG A 71 -4.43 11.10 0.97
CA ARG A 71 -3.45 12.02 1.58
C ARG A 71 -2.13 12.08 0.81
N VAL A 72 -1.94 11.20 -0.17
CA VAL A 72 -0.70 11.04 -0.92
C VAL A 72 -0.95 11.04 -2.42
N ASP A 73 -1.68 10.04 -2.91
CA ASP A 73 -2.02 9.83 -4.32
C ASP A 73 -3.21 8.87 -4.38
N SER A 74 -4.33 9.30 -4.97
CA SER A 74 -5.55 8.49 -5.04
C SER A 74 -5.44 7.30 -5.98
N ARG A 75 -4.38 7.22 -6.80
CA ARG A 75 -4.10 6.08 -7.68
C ARG A 75 -3.48 4.90 -6.93
N ILE A 76 -3.12 5.05 -5.65
CA ILE A 76 -2.61 3.92 -4.86
C ILE A 76 -3.75 2.96 -4.58
N GLU A 77 -3.56 1.71 -5.01
CA GLU A 77 -4.49 0.59 -4.82
C GLU A 77 -3.88 -0.39 -3.79
N PRO A 78 -4.25 -0.28 -2.50
CA PRO A 78 -3.65 -1.09 -1.45
C PRO A 78 -4.29 -2.48 -1.36
N PHE A 79 -3.45 -3.50 -1.30
CA PHE A 79 -3.84 -4.88 -1.04
C PHE A 79 -3.28 -5.38 0.29
N ALA A 80 -4.14 -5.62 1.28
CA ALA A 80 -3.74 -6.03 2.62
C ALA A 80 -3.53 -7.55 2.71
N VAL A 81 -2.38 -7.96 3.25
CA VAL A 81 -2.01 -9.36 3.45
C VAL A 81 -1.49 -9.57 4.87
N GLY A 82 -2.13 -10.48 5.62
CA GLY A 82 -1.62 -10.93 6.92
C GLY A 82 -0.20 -11.48 6.83
N LEU A 83 0.65 -11.14 7.81
CA LEU A 83 2.01 -11.67 7.90
C LEU A 83 2.04 -13.21 7.90
N LYS A 84 1.11 -13.88 8.59
CA LYS A 84 0.96 -15.35 8.60
C LYS A 84 0.61 -15.92 7.24
N ARG A 85 -0.11 -15.17 6.40
CA ARG A 85 -0.48 -15.60 5.03
C ARG A 85 0.65 -15.36 4.03
N PHE A 86 1.49 -14.38 4.30
CA PHE A 86 2.61 -14.03 3.43
C PHE A 86 3.81 -14.99 3.56
N ILE A 87 4.01 -15.54 4.76
CA ILE A 87 5.06 -16.54 5.09
C ILE A 87 4.55 -17.93 4.72
#